data_AF-R2SJA7-F1
#
_entry.id   AF-R2SJA7-F1
#
_cell.length_a   1.000
_cell.length_b   1.000
_cell.length_c   1.000
_cell.angle_alpha   90.00
_cell.angle_beta   90.00
_cell.angle_gamma   90.00
#
_symmetry.space_group_name_H-M   'P 1'
#
loop_
_entity.id
_entity.type
_entity.pdbx_description
1 polymer ?
#
loop_
_entity_poly.entity_id
_entity_poly.type
_entity_poly.pdbx_seq_one_letter_code
_entity_poly.pdbx_strand_id
1 'polypeptide(L)'
;MKKNVCLLFCTAFLSSIFLIGTESLAVEEPSTAEATITETQVSSDSATVDDSAVAPATASVEVETAAEQPADSIEPAMAPATFAAAAAPTTTGIPMYRLYNPNSGEHFYTANGIERDQIVNAGWYYEGIGWSAPNGGQPVYRLYNANAGDHHYTLDANERDHLKGVGWRYEGVSWYSPASGQPLYRLYNPNAKAGSHHYTLNGAERDHLQKVGWRYEGIAWYAIGGAVGVSNNVLLNAPYINQNTAGMPMGCEAASLLQALQLKGYAKNYNLKSFIKEMPLASDNNPNNGFAGQPDKLMNNVYQSIFPAPLANWGNRYGKVANISGASVGSLKQELRNGNPVVVYVTLNFESPRYGNYFWGTGINNAHIMTLDGFNESNNTYHVSDPNAGKYWVSGAKFEASYNLKKFAVVVR
;
A
#
# COMPACT_ATOMS: atom_id res chain seq x y z
N MET A 1 27.68 -44.34 27.40
CA MET A 1 26.96 -43.22 28.06
C MET A 1 25.65 -43.03 27.28
N LYS A 2 24.50 -43.53 27.77
CA LYS A 2 23.45 -42.84 28.55
C LYS A 2 22.76 -41.66 27.80
N LYS A 3 21.43 -41.81 27.58
CA LYS A 3 20.42 -40.80 27.13
C LYS A 3 20.56 -40.35 25.65
N ASN A 4 19.59 -39.83 24.90
CA ASN A 4 18.10 -39.71 24.93
C ASN A 4 17.64 -39.31 23.49
N VAL A 5 16.43 -39.52 22.96
CA VAL A 5 15.27 -40.36 23.36
C VAL A 5 14.35 -40.64 22.13
N CYS A 6 13.34 -41.47 22.35
CA CYS A 6 12.22 -41.92 21.50
C CYS A 6 11.22 -40.83 21.02
N LEU A 7 10.76 -40.90 19.77
CA LEU A 7 9.46 -40.39 19.32
C LEU A 7 8.95 -41.22 18.12
N LEU A 8 7.75 -41.81 18.22
CA LEU A 8 7.15 -42.63 17.14
C LEU A 8 5.71 -42.18 16.85
N PHE A 9 5.35 -42.30 15.58
CA PHE A 9 4.19 -41.77 14.87
C PHE A 9 2.82 -41.90 15.55
N CYS A 10 2.00 -40.84 15.38
CA CYS A 10 0.57 -40.82 15.66
C CYS A 10 -0.21 -41.51 14.51
N THR A 11 -1.25 -42.26 14.86
CA THR A 11 -2.04 -43.12 13.97
C THR A 11 -3.23 -42.41 13.32
N ALA A 12 -3.58 -42.80 12.09
CA ALA A 12 -4.83 -42.42 11.43
C ALA A 12 -6.03 -43.25 11.94
N PHE A 13 -7.24 -42.71 11.86
CA PHE A 13 -8.49 -43.49 11.89
C PHE A 13 -9.57 -42.90 10.97
N LEU A 14 -10.48 -43.78 10.52
CA LEU A 14 -11.45 -43.51 9.45
C LEU A 14 -12.79 -42.92 9.94
N SER A 15 -13.37 -42.11 9.05
CA SER A 15 -14.78 -42.10 8.59
C SER A 15 -15.91 -42.69 9.45
N SER A 16 -16.98 -41.90 9.66
CA SER A 16 -18.36 -42.38 9.54
C SER A 16 -19.37 -41.23 9.34
N ILE A 17 -20.39 -41.50 8.53
CA ILE A 17 -21.54 -40.62 8.27
C ILE A 17 -22.68 -41.04 9.21
N PHE A 18 -23.43 -40.07 9.76
CA PHE A 18 -24.83 -40.31 10.14
C PHE A 18 -25.69 -39.07 9.89
N LEU A 19 -27.01 -39.28 9.77
CA LEU A 19 -27.99 -38.32 9.25
C LEU A 19 -29.17 -38.19 10.24
N ILE A 20 -29.94 -37.10 10.09
CA ILE A 20 -31.28 -36.83 10.67
C ILE A 20 -31.27 -36.37 12.15
N GLY A 21 -32.02 -35.30 12.44
CA GLY A 21 -32.31 -34.85 13.81
C GLY A 21 -32.79 -33.40 13.88
N THR A 22 -34.05 -33.12 13.51
CA THR A 22 -34.72 -31.86 13.84
C THR A 22 -35.26 -31.91 15.27
N GLU A 23 -34.94 -30.95 16.13
CA GLU A 23 -35.86 -30.56 17.21
C GLU A 23 -35.60 -29.15 17.74
N SER A 24 -36.68 -28.52 18.20
CA SER A 24 -36.72 -27.16 18.72
C SER A 24 -36.77 -27.20 20.25
N LEU A 25 -35.85 -26.51 20.92
CA LEU A 25 -35.97 -26.22 22.35
C LEU A 25 -35.61 -24.75 22.61
N ALA A 26 -36.61 -24.00 23.09
CA ALA A 26 -36.41 -22.67 23.69
C ALA A 26 -36.05 -22.84 25.17
N VAL A 27 -35.09 -22.04 25.67
CA VAL A 27 -34.76 -21.97 27.11
C VAL A 27 -34.47 -20.52 27.51
N GLU A 28 -35.44 -19.98 28.26
CA GLU A 28 -35.34 -19.07 29.42
C GLU A 28 -34.41 -17.83 29.40
N GLU A 29 -35.06 -16.67 29.47
CA GLU A 29 -34.59 -15.42 30.11
C GLU A 29 -34.21 -15.64 31.59
N PRO A 30 -33.26 -14.84 32.12
CA PRO A 30 -33.32 -14.47 33.53
C PRO A 30 -33.27 -12.95 33.77
N SER A 31 -34.39 -12.47 34.34
CA SER A 31 -34.47 -11.54 35.48
C SER A 31 -33.64 -10.25 35.48
N THR A 32 -34.38 -9.15 35.42
CA THR A 32 -34.07 -7.82 35.97
C THR A 32 -33.24 -7.81 37.27
N ALA A 33 -32.31 -6.86 37.34
CA ALA A 33 -31.86 -6.24 38.59
C ALA A 33 -31.66 -4.73 38.35
N GLU A 34 -32.55 -3.91 38.91
CA GLU A 34 -32.42 -2.45 38.86
C GLU A 34 -31.34 -1.98 39.84
N ALA A 35 -30.53 -1.00 39.43
CA ALA A 35 -29.62 -0.26 40.30
C ALA A 35 -29.84 1.24 40.12
N THR A 36 -30.71 1.81 40.95
CA THR A 36 -30.97 3.25 41.03
C THR A 36 -29.72 3.99 41.51
N ILE A 37 -29.26 4.99 40.74
CA ILE A 37 -28.36 6.04 41.26
C ILE A 37 -28.90 7.40 40.82
N THR A 38 -29.33 8.19 41.80
CA THR A 38 -29.74 9.60 41.66
C THR A 38 -28.57 10.54 41.94
N GLU A 39 -28.25 11.43 40.99
CA GLU A 39 -27.66 12.75 41.24
C GLU A 39 -28.13 13.69 40.11
N THR A 40 -29.15 14.52 40.36
CA THR A 40 -29.03 15.89 40.92
C THR A 40 -28.33 16.85 39.97
N GLN A 41 -29.12 17.64 39.22
CA GLN A 41 -28.62 18.83 38.55
C GLN A 41 -28.29 19.92 39.56
N VAL A 42 -27.20 20.65 39.32
CA VAL A 42 -26.98 21.98 39.90
C VAL A 42 -26.71 22.96 38.76
N SER A 43 -27.64 23.89 38.59
CA SER A 43 -27.42 25.14 37.88
C SER A 43 -27.00 26.21 38.89
N SER A 44 -26.09 27.11 38.52
CA SER A 44 -25.91 28.38 39.22
C SER A 44 -25.50 29.48 38.23
N ASP A 45 -26.25 30.58 38.30
CA ASP A 45 -26.16 31.75 37.42
C ASP A 45 -24.99 32.68 37.79
N SER A 46 -24.84 33.70 36.96
CA SER A 46 -23.85 34.77 36.86
C SER A 46 -23.66 35.69 38.07
N ALA A 47 -22.49 36.36 38.08
CA ALA A 47 -22.34 37.73 38.58
C ALA A 47 -21.29 38.48 37.74
N THR A 48 -21.52 39.77 37.52
CA THR A 48 -20.85 40.66 36.55
C THR A 48 -19.76 41.54 37.15
N VAL A 49 -18.79 41.99 36.34
CA VAL A 49 -18.20 43.34 36.46
C VAL A 49 -17.99 43.93 35.07
N ASP A 50 -18.29 45.23 34.92
CA ASP A 50 -18.26 46.06 33.71
C ASP A 50 -17.14 47.12 33.83
N ASP A 51 -16.50 47.50 32.72
CA ASP A 51 -16.11 48.89 32.45
C ASP A 51 -15.82 49.14 30.96
N SER A 52 -16.82 49.68 30.26
CA SER A 52 -16.76 50.80 29.31
C SER A 52 -15.63 50.93 28.25
N ALA A 53 -16.06 50.86 26.98
CA ALA A 53 -15.93 51.86 25.89
C ALA A 53 -14.63 52.72 25.75
N VAL A 54 -14.17 53.07 24.55
CA VAL A 54 -14.81 54.01 23.59
C VAL A 54 -14.22 53.84 22.17
N ALA A 55 -15.07 53.98 21.15
CA ALA A 55 -14.71 54.23 19.73
C ALA A 55 -15.20 55.66 19.33
N PRO A 56 -14.81 56.27 18.19
CA PRO A 56 -15.28 55.82 16.87
C PRO A 56 -14.32 56.06 15.67
N ALA A 57 -14.76 55.66 14.47
CA ALA A 57 -14.09 55.87 13.18
C ALA A 57 -14.58 57.14 12.45
N THR A 58 -13.90 57.57 11.36
CA THR A 58 -14.48 57.74 10.00
C THR A 58 -13.50 58.36 8.95
N ALA A 59 -13.88 58.21 7.66
CA ALA A 59 -13.30 58.61 6.36
C ALA A 59 -12.63 60.01 6.25
N SER A 60 -11.86 60.40 5.22
CA SER A 60 -12.15 60.41 3.74
C SER A 60 -10.86 60.74 2.92
N VAL A 61 -10.53 60.11 1.77
CA VAL A 61 -10.85 60.44 0.33
C VAL A 61 -10.09 61.63 -0.31
N GLU A 62 -9.12 61.32 -1.19
CA GLU A 62 -8.76 61.92 -2.52
C GLU A 62 -8.34 63.45 -2.64
N VAL A 63 -7.64 63.99 -3.67
CA VAL A 63 -7.18 63.52 -5.01
C VAL A 63 -5.99 64.35 -5.60
N GLU A 64 -5.17 63.73 -6.47
CA GLU A 64 -4.45 64.23 -7.69
C GLU A 64 -3.65 65.58 -7.77
N THR A 65 -2.41 65.55 -8.32
CA THR A 65 -2.04 66.21 -9.61
C THR A 65 -0.62 65.88 -10.15
N ALA A 66 -0.52 65.95 -11.49
CA ALA A 66 0.60 65.66 -12.42
C ALA A 66 1.75 66.72 -12.41
N ALA A 67 2.88 66.61 -13.11
CA ALA A 67 3.70 65.53 -13.72
C ALA A 67 4.95 66.16 -14.36
N GLU A 68 6.09 65.45 -14.53
CA GLU A 68 7.10 65.82 -15.54
C GLU A 68 8.03 64.64 -15.96
N GLN A 69 8.33 64.56 -17.25
CA GLN A 69 9.36 63.72 -17.91
C GLN A 69 9.78 64.46 -19.21
N PRO A 70 11.04 64.38 -19.69
CA PRO A 70 11.62 63.18 -20.32
C PRO A 70 13.07 62.94 -19.80
N ALA A 71 14.06 62.30 -20.45
CA ALA A 71 14.24 61.61 -21.75
C ALA A 71 15.36 60.55 -21.65
N ASP A 72 15.42 59.61 -22.61
CA ASP A 72 16.56 58.74 -22.99
C ASP A 72 17.19 57.80 -21.92
N SER A 73 17.67 56.58 -22.24
CA SER A 73 17.77 55.88 -23.54
C SER A 73 17.97 54.35 -23.37
N ILE A 74 17.33 53.58 -24.27
CA ILE A 74 17.65 52.20 -24.74
C ILE A 74 17.86 51.07 -23.70
N GLU A 75 16.88 50.16 -23.61
CA GLU A 75 17.05 48.77 -23.15
C GLU A 75 17.50 47.83 -24.28
N PRO A 76 18.16 46.71 -23.93
CA PRO A 76 17.86 45.41 -24.50
C PRO A 76 17.16 44.50 -23.46
N ALA A 77 16.06 43.88 -23.87
CA ALA A 77 15.19 43.11 -22.99
C ALA A 77 15.88 41.97 -22.24
N MET A 78 15.69 41.90 -20.91
CA MET A 78 15.93 40.68 -20.13
C MET A 78 14.67 39.83 -20.05
N ALA A 79 14.84 38.53 -20.30
CA ALA A 79 13.78 37.53 -20.33
C ALA A 79 13.02 37.41 -18.98
N PRO A 80 11.74 36.97 -18.98
CA PRO A 80 10.98 36.82 -17.76
C PRO A 80 11.65 35.80 -16.82
N ALA A 81 11.90 36.21 -15.58
CA ALA A 81 12.41 35.35 -14.54
C ALA A 81 11.40 34.24 -14.25
N THR A 82 11.70 33.03 -14.73
CA THR A 82 10.96 31.83 -14.34
C THR A 82 11.27 31.53 -12.88
N PHE A 83 10.30 31.81 -12.00
CA PHE A 83 10.27 31.22 -10.68
C PHE A 83 10.11 29.71 -10.83
N ALA A 84 11.24 29.00 -10.92
CA ALA A 84 11.28 27.57 -10.77
C ALA A 84 10.76 27.23 -9.38
N ALA A 85 9.49 26.81 -9.30
CA ALA A 85 8.92 26.26 -8.08
C ALA A 85 9.79 25.09 -7.66
N ALA A 86 10.57 25.27 -6.59
CA ALA A 86 11.36 24.20 -6.01
C ALA A 86 10.39 23.07 -5.63
N ALA A 87 10.50 21.94 -6.31
CA ALA A 87 9.65 20.79 -6.05
C ALA A 87 9.86 20.39 -4.57
N ALA A 88 8.82 20.58 -3.75
CA ALA A 88 8.85 20.16 -2.37
C ALA A 88 9.20 18.66 -2.33
N PRO A 89 10.10 18.21 -1.44
CA PRO A 89 10.47 16.81 -1.37
C PRO A 89 9.22 16.00 -1.03
N THR A 90 8.73 15.21 -1.99
CA THR A 90 7.64 14.27 -1.76
C THR A 90 8.15 13.16 -0.85
N THR A 91 8.00 13.35 0.46
CA THR A 91 8.19 12.31 1.47
C THR A 91 7.20 11.19 1.19
N THR A 92 7.62 10.19 0.41
CA THR A 92 6.72 9.14 -0.08
C THR A 92 6.29 8.23 1.07
N GLY A 93 5.14 8.55 1.64
CA GLY A 93 4.53 7.78 2.72
C GLY A 93 3.89 6.48 2.27
N ILE A 94 3.68 5.60 3.23
CA ILE A 94 2.89 4.38 3.09
C ILE A 94 1.41 4.81 3.02
N PRO A 95 0.67 4.47 1.94
CA PRO A 95 -0.73 4.84 1.81
C PRO A 95 -1.61 4.01 2.75
N MET A 96 -2.47 4.65 3.54
CA MET A 96 -3.52 3.97 4.27
C MET A 96 -4.80 3.93 3.43
N TYR A 97 -5.14 2.72 2.97
CA TYR A 97 -6.39 2.45 2.27
C TYR A 97 -7.57 2.60 3.24
N ARG A 98 -8.57 3.40 2.84
CA ARG A 98 -9.85 3.55 3.55
C ARG A 98 -10.91 2.70 2.87
N LEU A 99 -11.60 1.88 3.65
CA LEU A 99 -12.69 1.03 3.19
C LEU A 99 -13.92 1.28 4.06
N TYR A 100 -15.10 1.24 3.44
CA TYR A 100 -16.39 1.47 4.08
C TYR A 100 -17.31 0.26 3.95
N ASN A 101 -17.93 -0.19 5.04
CA ASN A 101 -18.93 -1.24 5.05
C ASN A 101 -20.33 -0.64 4.87
N PRO A 102 -21.01 -0.85 3.73
CA PRO A 102 -22.36 -0.33 3.53
C PRO A 102 -23.42 -0.97 4.44
N ASN A 103 -23.11 -2.09 5.09
CA ASN A 103 -24.06 -2.83 5.93
C ASN A 103 -24.01 -2.44 7.41
N SER A 104 -22.85 -2.05 7.92
CA SER A 104 -22.65 -1.67 9.34
C SER A 104 -22.30 -0.19 9.54
N GLY A 105 -21.85 0.51 8.50
CA GLY A 105 -21.29 1.86 8.59
C GLY A 105 -19.82 1.91 9.03
N GLU A 106 -19.19 0.76 9.25
CA GLU A 106 -17.78 0.64 9.65
C GLU A 106 -16.82 1.24 8.62
N HIS A 107 -15.75 1.86 9.11
CA HIS A 107 -14.56 2.14 8.31
C HIS A 107 -13.40 1.25 8.73
N PHE A 108 -12.65 0.74 7.76
CA PHE A 108 -11.45 -0.04 7.98
C PHE A 108 -10.25 0.62 7.30
N TYR A 109 -9.11 0.58 7.98
CA TYR A 109 -7.90 1.29 7.56
C TYR A 109 -6.71 0.34 7.54
N THR A 110 -6.00 0.30 6.41
CA THR A 110 -4.85 -0.60 6.26
C THR A 110 -3.80 -0.13 5.25
N ALA A 111 -2.53 -0.41 5.57
CA ALA A 111 -1.42 -0.33 4.62
C ALA A 111 -1.39 -1.53 3.64
N ASN A 112 -2.08 -2.62 3.98
CA ASN A 112 -1.96 -3.90 3.30
C ASN A 112 -2.97 -4.00 2.15
N GLY A 113 -2.48 -3.93 0.92
CA GLY A 113 -3.31 -4.10 -0.28
C GLY A 113 -4.09 -5.41 -0.29
N ILE A 114 -3.51 -6.53 0.18
CA ILE A 114 -4.18 -7.84 0.19
C ILE A 114 -5.40 -7.80 1.14
N GLU A 115 -5.26 -7.15 2.29
CA GLU A 115 -6.34 -7.01 3.27
C GLU A 115 -7.45 -6.11 2.72
N ARG A 116 -7.10 -4.98 2.07
CA ARG A 116 -8.06 -4.16 1.30
C ARG A 116 -8.83 -5.02 0.29
N ASP A 117 -8.13 -5.77 -0.55
CA ASP A 117 -8.76 -6.52 -1.64
C ASP A 117 -9.63 -7.69 -1.11
N GLN A 118 -9.23 -8.33 -0.01
CA GLN A 118 -10.08 -9.31 0.69
C GLN A 118 -11.36 -8.70 1.25
N ILE A 119 -11.28 -7.50 1.84
CA ILE A 119 -12.42 -6.78 2.42
C ILE A 119 -13.35 -6.23 1.32
N VAL A 120 -12.81 -5.75 0.19
CA VAL A 120 -13.60 -5.40 -1.01
C VAL A 120 -14.33 -6.63 -1.56
N ASN A 121 -13.66 -7.79 -1.67
CA ASN A 121 -14.30 -9.04 -2.10
C ASN A 121 -15.38 -9.53 -1.10
N ALA A 122 -15.33 -9.10 0.16
CA ALA A 122 -16.37 -9.32 1.17
C ALA A 122 -17.53 -8.29 1.09
N GLY A 123 -17.56 -7.43 0.08
CA GLY A 123 -18.67 -6.51 -0.21
C GLY A 123 -18.50 -5.08 0.34
N TRP A 124 -17.33 -4.72 0.86
CA TRP A 124 -17.04 -3.35 1.31
C TRP A 124 -16.61 -2.47 0.13
N TYR A 125 -16.82 -1.16 0.26
CA TYR A 125 -16.43 -0.18 -0.75
C TYR A 125 -15.02 0.37 -0.45
N TYR A 126 -14.12 0.31 -1.44
CA TYR A 126 -12.83 1.01 -1.35
C TYR A 126 -13.04 2.49 -1.67
N GLU A 127 -12.73 3.36 -0.73
CA GLU A 127 -12.90 4.82 -0.86
C GLU A 127 -11.63 5.54 -1.31
N GLY A 128 -10.53 4.81 -1.53
CA GLY A 128 -9.24 5.37 -1.87
C GLY A 128 -8.28 5.43 -0.68
N ILE A 129 -7.29 6.32 -0.79
CA ILE A 129 -6.26 6.51 0.22
C ILE A 129 -6.73 7.60 1.19
N GLY A 130 -6.93 7.28 2.46
CA GLY A 130 -7.32 8.26 3.47
C GLY A 130 -6.18 9.22 3.83
N TRP A 131 -4.97 8.70 4.01
CA TRP A 131 -3.77 9.47 4.32
C TRP A 131 -2.47 8.69 4.03
N SER A 132 -1.33 9.37 4.22
CA SER A 132 0.01 8.80 4.17
C SER A 132 0.63 8.70 5.56
N ALA A 133 1.05 7.49 5.94
CA ALA A 133 1.86 7.24 7.14
C ALA A 133 3.37 7.24 6.82
N PRO A 134 4.26 7.67 7.72
CA PRO A 134 5.70 7.50 7.57
C PRO A 134 6.15 6.03 7.70
N ASN A 135 7.37 5.76 7.24
CA ASN A 135 8.03 4.45 7.38
C ASN A 135 8.46 4.10 8.82
N GLY A 136 8.31 5.03 9.77
CA GLY A 136 8.67 4.89 11.19
C GLY A 136 8.20 6.08 12.01
N GLY A 137 8.18 5.95 13.34
CA GLY A 137 7.67 6.96 14.24
C GLY A 137 7.01 6.33 15.48
N GLN A 138 5.96 6.95 16.00
CA GLN A 138 5.16 6.38 17.10
C GLN A 138 4.23 5.29 16.54
N PRO A 139 4.17 4.08 17.14
CA PRO A 139 3.38 2.97 16.60
C PRO A 139 1.87 3.17 16.83
N VAL A 140 1.07 3.04 15.77
CA VAL A 140 -0.39 2.94 15.87
C VAL A 140 -0.77 1.47 15.99
N TYR A 141 -1.35 1.11 17.13
CA TYR A 141 -1.81 -0.23 17.48
C TYR A 141 -3.20 -0.48 16.89
N ARG A 142 -3.43 -1.68 16.37
CA ARG A 142 -4.77 -2.17 15.97
C ARG A 142 -5.27 -3.25 16.92
N LEU A 143 -6.55 -3.16 17.27
CA LEU A 143 -7.26 -4.13 18.08
C LEU A 143 -8.59 -4.49 17.41
N TYR A 144 -9.03 -5.73 17.61
CA TYR A 144 -10.26 -6.28 17.05
C TYR A 144 -11.20 -6.79 18.15
N ASN A 145 -12.48 -6.43 18.05
CA ASN A 145 -13.55 -6.91 18.91
C ASN A 145 -14.42 -7.94 18.18
N ALA A 146 -14.22 -9.22 18.47
CA ALA A 146 -14.97 -10.31 17.85
C ALA A 146 -16.48 -10.29 18.15
N ASN A 147 -16.91 -9.64 19.25
CA ASN A 147 -18.33 -9.57 19.63
C ASN A 147 -19.10 -8.50 18.85
N ALA A 148 -18.41 -7.43 18.42
CA ALA A 148 -19.00 -6.32 17.67
C ALA A 148 -18.65 -6.35 16.17
N GLY A 149 -17.56 -7.01 15.77
CA GLY A 149 -16.96 -6.88 14.43
C GLY A 149 -15.97 -5.71 14.30
N ASP A 150 -15.90 -4.87 15.33
CA ASP A 150 -15.27 -3.55 15.28
C ASP A 150 -13.74 -3.58 15.40
N HIS A 151 -13.08 -2.56 14.84
CA HIS A 151 -11.63 -2.37 14.87
C HIS A 151 -11.27 -1.02 15.50
N HIS A 152 -10.40 -1.05 16.50
CA HIS A 152 -9.90 0.15 17.18
C HIS A 152 -8.44 0.43 16.83
N TYR A 153 -8.11 1.72 16.65
CA TYR A 153 -6.77 2.19 16.30
C TYR A 153 -6.31 3.26 17.29
N THR A 154 -5.10 3.12 17.83
CA THR A 154 -4.61 4.03 18.87
C THR A 154 -3.09 4.16 18.94
N LEU A 155 -2.61 5.35 19.32
CA LEU A 155 -1.22 5.57 19.74
C LEU A 155 -0.99 5.22 21.22
N ASP A 156 -2.05 5.15 22.05
CA ASP A 156 -1.90 4.94 23.48
C ASP A 156 -1.71 3.45 23.80
N ALA A 157 -0.56 3.14 24.40
CA ALA A 157 -0.25 1.81 24.88
C ALA A 157 -1.14 1.38 26.07
N ASN A 158 -1.63 2.33 26.87
CA ASN A 158 -2.52 2.04 28.00
C ASN A 158 -3.94 1.70 27.51
N GLU A 159 -4.49 2.48 26.57
CA GLU A 159 -5.76 2.14 25.89
C GLU A 159 -5.68 0.75 25.24
N ARG A 160 -4.59 0.44 24.51
CA ARG A 160 -4.34 -0.90 23.96
C ARG A 160 -4.34 -1.99 25.05
N ASP A 161 -3.62 -1.79 26.15
CA ASP A 161 -3.47 -2.82 27.19
C ASP A 161 -4.73 -2.98 28.05
N HIS A 162 -5.50 -1.91 28.25
CA HIS A 162 -6.84 -1.96 28.83
C HIS A 162 -7.80 -2.77 27.94
N LEU A 163 -7.89 -2.43 26.65
CA LEU A 163 -8.74 -3.14 25.68
C LEU A 163 -8.41 -4.63 25.60
N LYS A 164 -7.12 -5.00 25.59
CA LYS A 164 -6.67 -6.40 25.74
C LYS A 164 -7.18 -7.05 27.03
N GLY A 165 -7.10 -6.34 28.15
CA GLY A 165 -7.59 -6.81 29.45
C GLY A 165 -9.09 -7.06 29.49
N VAL A 166 -9.88 -6.31 28.71
CA VAL A 166 -11.34 -6.53 28.54
C VAL A 166 -11.70 -7.36 27.30
N GLY A 167 -10.76 -8.15 26.77
CA GLY A 167 -11.03 -9.21 25.80
C GLY A 167 -10.87 -8.86 24.32
N TRP A 168 -10.41 -7.65 23.97
CA TRP A 168 -10.11 -7.32 22.58
C TRP A 168 -8.82 -8.03 22.12
N ARG A 169 -8.82 -8.54 20.88
CA ARG A 169 -7.63 -9.14 20.28
C ARG A 169 -6.69 -8.04 19.79
N TYR A 170 -5.50 -7.93 20.37
CA TYR A 170 -4.44 -7.09 19.82
C TYR A 170 -3.84 -7.73 18.57
N GLU A 171 -3.79 -6.97 17.47
CA GLU A 171 -3.37 -7.47 16.15
C GLU A 171 -1.97 -6.98 15.75
N GLY A 172 -1.35 -6.11 16.55
CA GLY A 172 -0.01 -5.58 16.31
C GLY A 172 0.01 -4.08 16.03
N VAL A 173 1.13 -3.62 15.49
CA VAL A 173 1.31 -2.26 14.96
C VAL A 173 0.90 -2.28 13.49
N SER A 174 -0.04 -1.43 13.09
CA SER A 174 -0.52 -1.37 11.70
C SER A 174 0.23 -0.34 10.85
N TRP A 175 0.61 0.80 11.45
CA TRP A 175 1.47 1.83 10.83
C TRP A 175 2.11 2.69 11.92
N TYR A 176 2.86 3.72 11.50
CA TYR A 176 3.49 4.70 12.39
C TYR A 176 2.93 6.10 12.17
N SER A 177 3.06 6.97 13.18
CA SER A 177 2.76 8.41 13.12
C SER A 177 4.06 9.22 13.31
N PRO A 178 4.25 10.35 12.60
CA PRO A 178 5.27 11.32 12.94
C PRO A 178 4.86 12.09 14.21
N ALA A 179 5.82 12.79 14.84
CA ALA A 179 5.55 13.64 16.00
C ALA A 179 4.72 14.90 15.67
N SER A 180 4.66 15.29 14.40
CA SER A 180 3.85 16.39 13.88
C SER A 180 3.51 16.16 12.40
N GLY A 181 2.40 16.74 11.92
CA GLY A 181 1.94 16.58 10.55
C GLY A 181 0.49 17.03 10.38
N GLN A 182 -0.21 16.46 9.40
CA GLN A 182 -1.65 16.65 9.22
C GLN A 182 -2.43 15.87 10.28
N PRO A 183 -3.31 16.49 11.08
CA PRO A 183 -3.98 15.83 12.20
C PRO A 183 -5.10 14.89 11.73
N LEU A 184 -5.05 13.62 12.12
CA LEU A 184 -6.22 12.73 12.04
C LEU A 184 -7.12 12.94 13.26
N TYR A 185 -8.37 13.27 13.01
CA TYR A 185 -9.42 13.43 14.02
C TYR A 185 -10.02 12.07 14.37
N ARG A 186 -10.09 11.75 15.67
CA ARG A 186 -10.85 10.59 16.19
C ARG A 186 -12.27 11.03 16.55
N LEU A 187 -13.26 10.29 16.11
CA LEU A 187 -14.66 10.47 16.52
C LEU A 187 -15.24 9.14 16.99
N TYR A 188 -16.07 9.19 18.03
CA TYR A 188 -16.78 8.06 18.60
C TYR A 188 -18.28 8.20 18.39
N ASN A 189 -18.94 7.14 17.92
CA ASN A 189 -20.39 7.04 17.81
C ASN A 189 -20.97 6.28 19.01
N PRO A 190 -21.59 6.95 19.99
CA PRO A 190 -22.17 6.29 21.15
C PRO A 190 -23.38 5.40 20.81
N ASN A 191 -23.94 5.50 19.60
CA ASN A 191 -25.12 4.76 19.16
C ASN A 191 -24.77 3.61 18.19
N ALA A 192 -23.49 3.37 17.91
CA ALA A 192 -23.05 2.31 17.01
C ALA A 192 -23.11 0.93 17.67
N LYS A 193 -23.59 -0.08 16.93
CA LYS A 193 -23.46 -1.50 17.31
C LYS A 193 -22.10 -2.08 16.91
N ALA A 194 -21.54 -1.55 15.83
CA ALA A 194 -20.25 -1.87 15.22
C ALA A 194 -19.76 -0.60 14.50
N GLY A 195 -18.46 -0.43 14.27
CA GLY A 195 -17.92 0.81 13.69
C GLY A 195 -18.03 2.01 14.62
N SER A 196 -17.71 1.81 15.90
CA SER A 196 -17.87 2.83 16.93
C SER A 196 -16.90 4.00 16.76
N HIS A 197 -15.80 3.85 16.01
CA HIS A 197 -14.79 4.89 15.82
C HIS A 197 -14.57 5.25 14.34
N HIS A 198 -14.44 6.55 14.06
CA HIS A 198 -14.08 7.09 12.76
C HIS A 198 -12.78 7.89 12.84
N TYR A 199 -11.97 7.80 11.78
CA TYR A 199 -10.67 8.45 11.68
C TYR A 199 -10.56 9.20 10.34
N THR A 200 -10.40 10.52 10.41
CA THR A 200 -10.35 11.35 9.20
C THR A 200 -9.40 12.54 9.28
N LEU A 201 -8.79 12.90 8.16
CA LEU A 201 -8.10 14.18 7.97
C LEU A 201 -9.05 15.34 7.64
N ASN A 202 -10.29 15.04 7.24
CA ASN A 202 -11.23 16.03 6.75
C ASN A 202 -11.95 16.71 7.94
N GLY A 203 -11.59 17.97 8.20
CA GLY A 203 -12.25 18.78 9.24
C GLY A 203 -13.75 18.95 9.02
N ALA A 204 -14.21 19.06 7.76
CA ALA A 204 -15.64 19.18 7.46
C ALA A 204 -16.42 17.87 7.71
N GLU A 205 -15.78 16.71 7.54
CA GLU A 205 -16.34 15.40 7.88
C GLU A 205 -16.47 15.25 9.40
N ARG A 206 -15.42 15.61 10.16
CA ARG A 206 -15.48 15.72 11.64
C ARG A 206 -16.63 16.63 12.08
N ASP A 207 -16.71 17.83 11.54
CA ASP A 207 -17.72 18.84 11.92
C ASP A 207 -19.15 18.43 11.54
N HIS A 208 -19.32 17.65 10.47
CA HIS A 208 -20.59 17.04 10.11
C HIS A 208 -21.00 15.93 11.09
N LEU A 209 -20.08 14.99 11.37
CA LEU A 209 -20.32 13.88 12.29
C LEU A 209 -20.67 14.36 13.71
N GLN A 210 -20.00 15.42 14.20
CA GLN A 210 -20.37 16.08 15.46
C GLN A 210 -21.81 16.60 15.47
N LYS A 211 -22.29 17.20 14.37
CA LYS A 211 -23.67 17.70 14.25
C LYS A 211 -24.71 16.58 14.24
N VAL A 212 -24.34 15.37 13.80
CA VAL A 212 -25.22 14.19 13.81
C VAL A 212 -24.97 13.27 15.02
N GLY A 213 -24.39 13.80 16.10
CA GLY A 213 -24.34 13.16 17.42
C GLY A 213 -23.10 12.32 17.74
N TRP A 214 -22.06 12.37 16.90
CA TRP A 214 -20.77 11.74 17.22
C TRP A 214 -19.97 12.60 18.20
N ARG A 215 -19.27 11.97 19.15
CA ARG A 215 -18.33 12.64 20.04
C ARG A 215 -16.98 12.80 19.34
N TYR A 216 -16.51 14.03 19.17
CA TYR A 216 -15.12 14.28 18.79
C TYR A 216 -14.19 14.04 19.98
N GLU A 217 -13.14 13.24 19.78
CA GLU A 217 -12.22 12.80 20.85
C GLU A 217 -10.82 13.40 20.73
N GLY A 218 -10.63 14.36 19.82
CA GLY A 218 -9.34 15.01 19.59
C GLY A 218 -8.56 14.42 18.42
N ILE A 219 -7.26 14.71 18.41
CA ILE A 219 -6.32 14.22 17.39
C ILE A 219 -5.88 12.81 17.80
N ALA A 220 -6.16 11.83 16.95
CA ALA A 220 -5.75 10.44 17.11
C ALA A 220 -4.24 10.27 16.96
N TRP A 221 -3.71 10.87 15.89
CA TRP A 221 -2.30 10.86 15.47
C TRP A 221 -2.10 11.84 14.31
N TYR A 222 -0.89 11.91 13.75
CA TYR A 222 -0.56 12.74 12.59
C TYR A 222 -0.27 11.89 11.34
N ALA A 223 -0.46 12.47 10.17
CA ALA A 223 -0.07 11.95 8.87
C ALA A 223 1.00 12.84 8.21
N ILE A 224 1.85 12.26 7.37
CA ILE A 224 2.83 13.04 6.57
C ILE A 224 2.22 13.61 5.28
N GLY A 225 0.97 13.27 4.96
CA GLY A 225 0.22 13.84 3.85
C GLY A 225 -1.21 13.30 3.82
N GLY A 226 -2.13 14.05 3.20
CA GLY A 226 -3.50 13.58 2.96
C GLY A 226 -3.65 12.80 1.66
N ALA A 227 -4.89 12.39 1.35
CA ALA A 227 -5.27 11.67 0.12
C ALA A 227 -4.67 12.29 -1.17
N VAL A 228 -4.53 13.62 -1.20
CA VAL A 228 -4.02 14.41 -2.34
C VAL A 228 -2.49 14.28 -2.52
N GLY A 229 -1.75 13.80 -1.51
CA GLY A 229 -0.30 13.67 -1.54
C GLY A 229 0.23 12.37 -2.13
N VAL A 230 -0.65 11.45 -2.54
CA VAL A 230 -0.26 10.16 -3.12
C VAL A 230 -0.71 10.09 -4.56
N SER A 231 0.23 9.83 -5.48
CA SER A 231 -0.13 9.52 -6.87
C SER A 231 -0.95 8.22 -6.89
N ASN A 232 -2.26 8.36 -7.10
CA ASN A 232 -3.20 7.25 -7.30
C ASN A 232 -2.94 6.50 -8.61
N ASN A 233 -2.27 7.16 -9.56
CA ASN A 233 -1.81 6.60 -10.81
C ASN A 233 -0.32 6.92 -11.00
N VAL A 234 0.46 5.97 -11.50
CA VAL A 234 1.87 6.14 -11.88
C VAL A 234 2.10 5.50 -13.24
N LEU A 235 2.89 6.13 -14.09
CA LEU A 235 3.41 5.55 -15.32
C LEU A 235 4.84 6.07 -15.54
N LEU A 236 5.83 5.21 -15.33
CA LEU A 236 7.24 5.55 -15.50
C LEU A 236 7.69 5.43 -16.97
N ASN A 237 6.94 4.70 -17.81
CA ASN A 237 7.18 4.53 -19.24
C ASN A 237 8.53 3.87 -19.55
N ALA A 238 8.82 2.73 -18.90
CA ALA A 238 9.99 1.91 -19.16
C ALA A 238 10.10 1.56 -20.66
N PRO A 239 11.29 1.58 -21.29
CA PRO A 239 11.44 1.26 -22.70
C PRO A 239 10.98 -0.18 -23.01
N TYR A 240 10.53 -0.43 -24.23
CA TYR A 240 10.22 -1.77 -24.71
C TYR A 240 11.43 -2.35 -25.44
N ILE A 241 11.91 -3.50 -24.97
CA ILE A 241 13.00 -4.26 -25.57
C ILE A 241 12.45 -5.66 -25.86
N ASN A 242 12.32 -6.00 -27.15
CA ASN A 242 11.75 -7.28 -27.58
C ASN A 242 12.80 -8.40 -27.52
N GLN A 243 12.49 -9.51 -26.84
CA GLN A 243 13.41 -10.63 -26.66
C GLN A 243 13.58 -11.47 -27.95
N ASN A 244 12.52 -11.59 -28.75
CA ASN A 244 12.48 -12.41 -29.96
C ASN A 244 13.27 -11.78 -31.12
N THR A 245 13.15 -10.47 -31.35
CA THR A 245 13.95 -9.76 -32.37
C THR A 245 15.43 -9.69 -32.00
N ALA A 246 15.75 -9.79 -30.70
CA ALA A 246 17.12 -9.98 -30.23
C ALA A 246 17.63 -11.43 -30.40
N GLY A 247 16.81 -12.38 -30.84
CA GLY A 247 17.18 -13.79 -30.94
C GLY A 247 17.38 -14.46 -29.57
N MET A 248 16.65 -14.00 -28.55
CA MET A 248 16.73 -14.47 -27.17
C MET A 248 15.33 -14.93 -26.70
N PRO A 249 14.76 -16.01 -27.27
CA PRO A 249 13.40 -16.46 -26.96
C PRO A 249 13.20 -16.82 -25.48
N MET A 250 14.25 -17.13 -24.74
CA MET A 250 14.21 -17.38 -23.28
C MET A 250 14.91 -16.27 -22.48
N GLY A 251 14.98 -15.05 -23.02
CA GLY A 251 15.69 -13.91 -22.43
C GLY A 251 14.83 -12.90 -21.65
N CYS A 252 13.63 -13.27 -21.19
CA CYS A 252 12.67 -12.34 -20.58
C CYS A 252 13.21 -11.59 -19.36
N GLU A 253 13.97 -12.25 -18.48
CA GLU A 253 14.57 -11.63 -17.30
C GLU A 253 15.63 -10.59 -17.66
N ALA A 254 16.53 -10.94 -18.58
CA ALA A 254 17.57 -10.04 -19.07
C ALA A 254 16.97 -8.84 -19.82
N ALA A 255 15.92 -9.07 -20.61
CA ALA A 255 15.21 -8.01 -21.30
C ALA A 255 14.52 -7.06 -20.31
N SER A 256 13.74 -7.59 -19.35
CA SER A 256 13.04 -6.78 -18.34
C SER A 256 14.01 -6.01 -17.43
N LEU A 257 15.09 -6.66 -16.99
CA LEU A 257 16.12 -5.98 -16.20
C LEU A 257 16.78 -4.85 -16.99
N LEU A 258 17.08 -5.05 -18.27
CA LEU A 258 17.64 -3.99 -19.13
C LEU A 258 16.64 -2.83 -19.33
N GLN A 259 15.35 -3.13 -19.51
CA GLN A 259 14.31 -2.10 -19.60
C GLN A 259 14.24 -1.27 -18.31
N ALA A 260 14.20 -1.92 -17.15
CA ALA A 260 14.17 -1.28 -15.84
C ALA A 260 15.44 -0.44 -15.55
N LEU A 261 16.62 -0.97 -15.90
CA LEU A 261 17.90 -0.24 -15.81
C LEU A 261 17.90 1.01 -16.70
N GLN A 262 17.50 0.89 -17.96
CA GLN A 262 17.51 2.01 -18.90
C GLN A 262 16.54 3.13 -18.54
N LEU A 263 15.38 2.78 -17.97
CA LEU A 263 14.45 3.75 -17.39
C LEU A 263 15.10 4.56 -16.25
N LYS A 264 15.83 3.89 -15.35
CA LYS A 264 16.60 4.53 -14.27
C LYS A 264 17.89 5.21 -14.73
N GLY A 265 18.19 5.13 -16.02
CA GLY A 265 19.34 5.77 -16.65
C GLY A 265 20.62 4.92 -16.71
N TYR A 266 20.57 3.70 -16.19
CA TYR A 266 21.65 2.72 -16.21
C TYR A 266 21.70 1.94 -17.53
N ALA A 267 22.85 1.33 -17.86
CA ALA A 267 23.01 0.44 -19.02
C ALA A 267 22.49 0.97 -20.39
N LYS A 268 22.43 2.29 -20.59
CA LYS A 268 21.93 2.90 -21.85
C LYS A 268 22.77 2.56 -23.10
N ASN A 269 24.03 2.19 -22.90
CA ASN A 269 24.95 1.75 -23.96
C ASN A 269 24.78 0.27 -24.35
N TYR A 270 23.94 -0.50 -23.64
CA TYR A 270 23.67 -1.89 -23.94
C TYR A 270 22.43 -2.08 -24.82
N ASN A 271 22.50 -3.06 -25.71
CA ASN A 271 21.33 -3.72 -26.29
C ASN A 271 21.19 -5.12 -25.68
N LEU A 272 20.07 -5.79 -25.88
CA LEU A 272 19.83 -7.10 -25.24
C LEU A 272 20.89 -8.15 -25.62
N LYS A 273 21.39 -8.17 -26.87
CA LYS A 273 22.44 -9.11 -27.30
C LYS A 273 23.81 -8.84 -26.66
N SER A 274 24.16 -7.59 -26.34
CA SER A 274 25.39 -7.30 -25.59
C SER A 274 25.21 -7.54 -24.09
N PHE A 275 24.04 -7.21 -23.54
CA PHE A 275 23.72 -7.35 -22.11
C PHE A 275 23.69 -8.82 -21.68
N ILE A 276 22.94 -9.66 -22.40
CA ILE A 276 22.69 -11.06 -22.01
C ILE A 276 23.94 -11.94 -22.07
N LYS A 277 24.97 -11.55 -22.82
CA LYS A 277 26.27 -12.23 -22.86
C LYS A 277 27.00 -12.22 -21.52
N GLU A 278 26.72 -11.24 -20.68
CA GLU A 278 27.36 -11.08 -19.38
C GLU A 278 26.52 -11.66 -18.23
N MET A 279 25.35 -12.23 -18.53
CA MET A 279 24.46 -12.89 -17.57
C MET A 279 25.11 -14.16 -17.01
N PRO A 280 25.14 -14.37 -15.69
CA PRO A 280 25.71 -15.58 -15.11
C PRO A 280 24.86 -16.80 -15.48
N LEU A 281 25.49 -17.83 -16.06
CA LEU A 281 24.84 -19.12 -16.32
C LEU A 281 25.05 -20.06 -15.12
N ALA A 282 24.02 -20.83 -14.76
CA ALA A 282 24.07 -21.84 -13.72
C ALA A 282 24.62 -23.17 -14.29
N SER A 283 25.81 -23.57 -13.89
CA SER A 283 26.47 -24.80 -14.38
C SER A 283 25.73 -26.09 -13.98
N ASP A 284 24.92 -26.04 -12.92
CA ASP A 284 24.05 -27.09 -12.43
C ASP A 284 22.62 -27.04 -13.01
N ASN A 285 22.31 -26.04 -13.86
CA ASN A 285 20.95 -25.70 -14.30
C ASN A 285 19.96 -25.38 -13.16
N ASN A 286 20.45 -24.85 -12.04
CA ASN A 286 19.61 -24.36 -10.95
C ASN A 286 19.36 -22.85 -11.07
N PRO A 287 18.11 -22.38 -11.30
CA PRO A 287 17.81 -20.95 -11.48
C PRO A 287 18.12 -20.10 -10.23
N ASN A 288 18.31 -20.72 -9.06
CA ASN A 288 18.76 -20.05 -7.83
C ASN A 288 20.24 -19.60 -7.90
N ASN A 289 21.05 -20.20 -8.77
CA ASN A 289 22.51 -19.98 -8.85
C ASN A 289 22.94 -19.12 -10.05
N GLY A 290 22.03 -18.90 -11.01
CA GLY A 290 22.28 -18.19 -12.27
C GLY A 290 21.16 -18.50 -13.26
N PHE A 291 21.33 -18.17 -14.54
CA PHE A 291 20.40 -18.58 -15.59
C PHE A 291 20.60 -20.06 -15.93
N ALA A 292 19.56 -20.87 -15.77
CA ALA A 292 19.58 -22.28 -16.12
C ALA A 292 19.39 -22.49 -17.64
N GLY A 293 20.19 -23.35 -18.26
CA GLY A 293 20.17 -23.56 -19.72
C GLY A 293 20.77 -22.38 -20.51
N GLN A 294 20.19 -22.06 -21.66
CA GLN A 294 20.68 -21.02 -22.59
C GLN A 294 19.53 -20.10 -23.03
N PRO A 295 19.74 -18.77 -23.17
CA PRO A 295 18.65 -17.84 -23.45
C PRO A 295 18.25 -17.74 -24.94
N ASP A 296 19.11 -18.24 -25.84
CA ASP A 296 18.98 -18.14 -27.30
C ASP A 296 18.15 -19.26 -27.94
N LYS A 297 17.85 -20.34 -27.20
CA LYS A 297 17.09 -21.50 -27.70
C LYS A 297 16.32 -22.21 -26.60
N LEU A 298 15.30 -22.98 -26.99
CA LEU A 298 14.56 -23.85 -26.09
C LEU A 298 15.37 -25.12 -25.76
N MET A 299 15.30 -25.58 -24.51
CA MET A 299 15.99 -26.76 -23.99
C MET A 299 15.02 -27.67 -23.24
N ASN A 300 14.83 -28.90 -23.73
CA ASN A 300 13.95 -29.87 -23.10
C ASN A 300 14.44 -30.22 -21.69
N ASN A 301 13.49 -30.40 -20.76
CA ASN A 301 13.71 -30.79 -19.36
C ASN A 301 14.55 -29.80 -18.52
N VAL A 302 14.86 -28.60 -19.02
CA VAL A 302 15.49 -27.53 -18.24
C VAL A 302 14.46 -26.44 -17.96
N TYR A 303 14.36 -26.02 -16.69
CA TYR A 303 13.60 -24.83 -16.33
C TYR A 303 14.44 -23.60 -16.65
N GLN A 304 14.31 -23.07 -17.86
CA GLN A 304 15.15 -21.96 -18.33
C GLN A 304 14.68 -20.64 -17.72
N SER A 305 15.41 -20.20 -16.70
CA SER A 305 15.15 -18.95 -15.96
C SER A 305 16.36 -18.57 -15.11
N ILE A 306 16.42 -17.32 -14.67
CA ILE A 306 17.27 -16.84 -13.57
C ILE A 306 16.35 -16.27 -12.48
N PHE A 307 16.54 -16.66 -11.21
CA PHE A 307 15.68 -16.21 -10.12
C PHE A 307 16.10 -14.85 -9.51
N PRO A 308 15.24 -14.20 -8.71
CA PRO A 308 15.45 -12.82 -8.26
C PRO A 308 16.78 -12.53 -7.56
N ALA A 309 17.32 -13.47 -6.77
CA ALA A 309 18.59 -13.29 -6.07
C ALA A 309 19.80 -13.19 -7.04
N PRO A 310 20.08 -14.18 -7.91
CA PRO A 310 21.15 -14.05 -8.91
C PRO A 310 20.86 -12.96 -9.96
N LEU A 311 19.59 -12.73 -10.33
CA LEU A 311 19.22 -11.63 -11.24
C LEU A 311 19.57 -10.25 -10.65
N ALA A 312 19.24 -10.00 -9.38
CA ALA A 312 19.57 -8.75 -8.72
C ALA A 312 21.09 -8.58 -8.49
N ASN A 313 21.78 -9.67 -8.12
CA ASN A 313 23.24 -9.66 -7.98
C ASN A 313 23.94 -9.30 -9.31
N TRP A 314 23.49 -9.90 -10.41
CA TRP A 314 23.97 -9.55 -11.75
C TRP A 314 23.65 -8.10 -12.12
N GLY A 315 22.42 -7.64 -11.87
CA GLY A 315 21.98 -6.27 -12.16
C GLY A 315 22.77 -5.19 -11.41
N ASN A 316 23.26 -5.48 -10.20
CA ASN A 316 24.07 -4.54 -9.42
C ASN A 316 25.39 -4.12 -10.06
N ARG A 317 25.84 -4.81 -11.12
CA ARG A 317 27.01 -4.38 -11.89
C ARG A 317 26.75 -3.14 -12.77
N TYR A 318 25.49 -2.76 -12.98
CA TYR A 318 25.10 -1.68 -13.90
C TYR A 318 24.35 -0.52 -13.21
N GLY A 319 23.67 -0.77 -12.10
CA GLY A 319 22.83 0.17 -11.37
C GLY A 319 22.47 -0.34 -9.98
N LYS A 320 21.63 0.37 -9.23
CA LYS A 320 21.18 -0.10 -7.90
C LYS A 320 20.03 -1.09 -8.08
N VAL A 321 20.28 -2.38 -7.86
CA VAL A 321 19.29 -3.44 -8.09
C VAL A 321 19.09 -4.26 -6.82
N ALA A 322 17.85 -4.51 -6.41
CA ALA A 322 17.56 -5.25 -5.18
C ALA A 322 16.53 -6.35 -5.41
N ASN A 323 16.82 -7.55 -4.91
CA ASN A 323 15.81 -8.59 -4.76
C ASN A 323 14.83 -8.16 -3.66
N ILE A 324 13.56 -7.99 -4.00
CA ILE A 324 12.47 -7.65 -3.09
C ILE A 324 11.40 -8.74 -3.07
N SER A 325 11.79 -9.99 -3.36
CA SER A 325 10.85 -11.11 -3.37
C SER A 325 10.19 -11.31 -1.99
N GLY A 326 8.90 -11.60 -2.01
CA GLY A 326 8.02 -11.54 -0.84
C GLY A 326 7.30 -10.20 -0.66
N ALA A 327 7.71 -9.14 -1.36
CA ALA A 327 7.05 -7.83 -1.34
C ALA A 327 5.56 -7.92 -1.64
N SER A 328 4.76 -7.15 -0.90
CA SER A 328 3.33 -6.99 -1.17
C SER A 328 3.10 -6.17 -2.44
N VAL A 329 1.92 -6.30 -3.04
CA VAL A 329 1.48 -5.46 -4.16
C VAL A 329 1.50 -3.96 -3.79
N GLY A 330 1.16 -3.61 -2.54
CA GLY A 330 1.29 -2.24 -2.02
C GLY A 330 2.75 -1.76 -1.99
N SER A 331 3.68 -2.64 -1.64
CA SER A 331 5.13 -2.37 -1.71
C SER A 331 5.61 -2.17 -3.15
N LEU A 332 5.07 -2.90 -4.13
CA LEU A 332 5.37 -2.67 -5.55
C LEU A 332 4.86 -1.30 -6.01
N LYS A 333 3.60 -0.96 -5.69
CA LYS A 333 3.02 0.37 -5.94
C LYS A 333 3.85 1.48 -5.29
N GLN A 334 4.44 1.23 -4.11
CA GLN A 334 5.33 2.19 -3.45
C GLN A 334 6.65 2.40 -4.19
N GLU A 335 7.30 1.34 -4.67
CA GLU A 335 8.51 1.48 -5.49
C GLU A 335 8.21 2.26 -6.78
N LEU A 336 7.07 2.00 -7.43
CA LEU A 336 6.64 2.76 -8.60
C LEU A 336 6.45 4.25 -8.27
N ARG A 337 5.81 4.59 -7.15
CA ARG A 337 5.69 6.00 -6.66
C ARG A 337 7.04 6.65 -6.40
N ASN A 338 8.03 5.88 -5.95
CA ASN A 338 9.42 6.34 -5.77
C ASN A 338 10.18 6.50 -7.10
N GLY A 339 9.55 6.24 -8.26
CA GLY A 339 10.20 6.27 -9.57
C GLY A 339 11.06 5.03 -9.85
N ASN A 340 10.79 3.90 -9.18
CA ASN A 340 11.56 2.67 -9.26
C ASN A 340 10.76 1.57 -9.99
N PRO A 341 11.13 1.18 -11.23
CA PRO A 341 10.51 0.06 -11.92
C PRO A 341 10.87 -1.26 -11.24
N VAL A 342 9.98 -2.24 -11.37
CA VAL A 342 10.14 -3.57 -10.77
C VAL A 342 10.04 -4.65 -11.85
N VAL A 343 11.08 -5.47 -11.99
CA VAL A 343 11.00 -6.72 -12.75
C VAL A 343 10.21 -7.73 -11.92
N VAL A 344 9.10 -8.22 -12.46
CA VAL A 344 8.16 -9.11 -11.76
C VAL A 344 8.01 -10.44 -12.50
N TYR A 345 7.84 -11.51 -11.73
CA TYR A 345 7.63 -12.87 -12.23
C TYR A 345 6.15 -13.19 -12.12
N VAL A 346 5.52 -13.47 -13.25
CA VAL A 346 4.11 -13.77 -13.42
C VAL A 346 3.96 -15.02 -14.28
N THR A 347 2.75 -15.34 -14.71
CA THR A 347 2.44 -16.34 -15.73
C THR A 347 2.26 -15.67 -17.09
N LEU A 348 2.68 -16.35 -18.15
CA LEU A 348 2.45 -15.93 -19.53
C LEU A 348 0.95 -15.67 -19.75
N ASN A 349 0.64 -14.53 -20.37
CA ASN A 349 -0.73 -14.02 -20.59
C ASN A 349 -1.60 -13.89 -19.31
N PHE A 350 -1.01 -13.96 -18.11
CA PHE A 350 -1.72 -14.05 -16.83
C PHE A 350 -2.66 -15.27 -16.74
N GLU A 351 -2.32 -16.36 -17.43
CA GLU A 351 -3.04 -17.65 -17.36
C GLU A 351 -2.82 -18.38 -16.02
N SER A 352 -3.66 -19.38 -15.73
CA SER A 352 -3.45 -20.29 -14.60
C SER A 352 -2.06 -20.95 -14.62
N PRO A 353 -1.41 -21.16 -13.46
CA PRO A 353 -0.08 -21.75 -13.39
C PRO A 353 -0.07 -23.23 -13.80
N ARG A 354 0.97 -23.62 -14.53
CA ARG A 354 1.26 -24.99 -14.93
C ARG A 354 2.51 -25.45 -14.19
N TYR A 355 2.35 -26.14 -13.06
CA TYR A 355 3.48 -26.51 -12.21
C TYR A 355 4.34 -27.63 -12.82
N GLY A 356 5.64 -27.58 -12.54
CA GLY A 356 6.61 -28.62 -12.88
C GLY A 356 7.54 -28.94 -11.72
N ASN A 357 7.96 -30.20 -11.61
CA ASN A 357 8.90 -30.65 -10.59
C ASN A 357 10.30 -30.77 -11.20
N TYR A 358 11.27 -30.13 -10.55
CA TYR A 358 12.67 -30.10 -10.92
C TYR A 358 13.52 -30.52 -9.71
N PHE A 359 14.78 -30.88 -9.92
CA PHE A 359 15.67 -31.34 -8.84
C PHE A 359 15.87 -30.30 -7.72
N TRP A 360 15.69 -29.01 -8.02
CA TRP A 360 15.78 -27.90 -7.08
C TRP A 360 14.42 -27.50 -6.45
N GLY A 361 13.30 -28.09 -6.87
CA GLY A 361 11.95 -27.80 -6.35
C GLY A 361 10.88 -27.59 -7.43
N THR A 362 9.80 -26.91 -7.06
CA THR A 362 8.61 -26.72 -7.93
C THR A 362 8.65 -25.38 -8.70
N GLY A 363 8.75 -25.48 -10.02
CA GLY A 363 8.66 -24.37 -10.98
C GLY A 363 7.25 -24.12 -11.49
N ILE A 364 7.06 -23.00 -12.20
CA ILE A 364 5.85 -22.69 -12.96
C ILE A 364 6.24 -22.64 -14.44
N ASN A 365 5.87 -23.67 -15.20
CA ASN A 365 6.38 -23.92 -16.56
C ASN A 365 5.92 -22.87 -17.58
N ASN A 366 4.82 -22.18 -17.29
CA ASN A 366 4.36 -21.00 -18.02
C ASN A 366 4.69 -19.69 -17.28
N ALA A 367 5.77 -19.64 -16.52
CA ALA A 367 6.28 -18.38 -15.98
C ALA A 367 6.69 -17.42 -17.11
N HIS A 368 6.49 -16.13 -16.88
CA HIS A 368 6.94 -15.05 -17.75
C HIS A 368 7.42 -13.88 -16.90
N ILE A 369 8.42 -13.14 -17.38
CA ILE A 369 9.05 -12.05 -16.65
C ILE A 369 8.93 -10.76 -17.46
N MET A 370 8.50 -9.70 -16.80
CA MET A 370 8.20 -8.41 -17.40
C MET A 370 8.56 -7.25 -16.47
N THR A 371 8.71 -6.05 -17.03
CA THR A 371 8.92 -4.84 -16.26
C THR A 371 7.58 -4.24 -15.87
N LEU A 372 7.27 -4.22 -14.58
CA LEU A 372 6.20 -3.39 -14.01
C LEU A 372 6.72 -1.95 -13.89
N ASP A 373 6.06 -1.02 -14.56
CA ASP A 373 6.44 0.39 -14.62
C ASP A 373 5.27 1.37 -14.40
N GLY A 374 4.08 0.87 -14.07
CA GLY A 374 2.96 1.74 -13.70
C GLY A 374 1.79 1.02 -13.02
N PHE A 375 0.88 1.82 -12.48
CA PHE A 375 -0.41 1.39 -11.95
C PHE A 375 -1.44 2.52 -12.03
N ASN A 376 -2.71 2.16 -11.95
CA ASN A 376 -3.83 3.08 -11.83
C ASN A 376 -4.80 2.49 -10.80
N GLU A 377 -4.95 3.15 -9.65
CA GLU A 377 -5.85 2.68 -8.59
C GLU A 377 -7.32 3.00 -8.90
N SER A 378 -7.62 4.02 -9.72
CA SER A 378 -9.02 4.40 -10.03
C SER A 378 -9.78 3.36 -10.88
N ASN A 379 -9.07 2.52 -11.64
CA ASN A 379 -9.66 1.39 -12.38
C ASN A 379 -9.00 0.04 -12.03
N ASN A 380 -8.19 0.00 -10.97
CA ASN A 380 -7.35 -1.12 -10.56
C ASN A 380 -6.65 -1.83 -11.73
N THR A 381 -5.72 -1.14 -12.39
CA THR A 381 -4.87 -1.71 -13.45
C THR A 381 -3.38 -1.48 -13.20
N TYR A 382 -2.54 -2.28 -13.84
CA TYR A 382 -1.08 -2.17 -13.83
C TYR A 382 -0.58 -1.99 -15.25
N HIS A 383 0.45 -1.16 -15.44
CA HIS A 383 1.13 -1.01 -16.72
C HIS A 383 2.43 -1.81 -16.70
N VAL A 384 2.66 -2.56 -17.77
CA VAL A 384 3.85 -3.39 -17.94
C VAL A 384 4.50 -3.12 -19.29
N SER A 385 5.83 -3.19 -19.31
CA SER A 385 6.64 -3.40 -20.51
C SER A 385 7.02 -4.88 -20.56
N ASP A 386 6.33 -5.60 -21.44
CA ASP A 386 6.45 -7.04 -21.67
C ASP A 386 7.44 -7.30 -22.83
N PRO A 387 8.58 -7.96 -22.59
CA PRO A 387 9.57 -8.24 -23.64
C PRO A 387 9.10 -9.15 -24.78
N ASN A 388 7.96 -9.82 -24.64
CA ASN A 388 7.36 -10.68 -25.65
C ASN A 388 6.21 -9.99 -26.40
N ALA A 389 5.43 -9.14 -25.72
CA ALA A 389 4.16 -8.60 -26.24
C ALA A 389 4.05 -7.06 -26.32
N GLY A 390 5.05 -6.29 -25.87
CA GLY A 390 5.03 -4.81 -25.94
C GLY A 390 4.56 -4.15 -24.63
N LYS A 391 4.01 -2.93 -24.72
CA LYS A 391 3.53 -2.19 -23.56
C LYS A 391 2.01 -2.21 -23.48
N TYR A 392 1.46 -2.52 -22.32
CA TYR A 392 0.00 -2.55 -22.14
C TYR A 392 -0.42 -2.42 -20.67
N TRP A 393 -1.71 -2.12 -20.47
CA TRP A 393 -2.37 -2.17 -19.17
C TRP A 393 -3.02 -3.55 -18.96
N VAL A 394 -2.86 -4.12 -17.77
CA VAL A 394 -3.50 -5.37 -17.31
C VAL A 394 -4.40 -5.09 -16.10
N SER A 395 -5.52 -5.80 -15.98
CA SER A 395 -6.38 -5.67 -14.81
C SER A 395 -5.71 -6.20 -13.53
N GLY A 396 -5.93 -5.52 -12.42
CA GLY A 396 -5.30 -5.83 -11.13
C GLY A 396 -5.61 -7.26 -10.68
N ALA A 397 -6.85 -7.71 -10.83
CA ALA A 397 -7.22 -9.10 -10.55
C ALA A 397 -6.34 -10.13 -11.30
N LYS A 398 -6.01 -9.90 -12.58
CA LYS A 398 -5.13 -10.79 -13.35
C LYS A 398 -3.66 -10.68 -12.92
N PHE A 399 -3.16 -9.44 -12.81
CA PHE A 399 -1.78 -9.17 -12.41
C PHE A 399 -1.47 -9.76 -11.03
N GLU A 400 -2.31 -9.44 -10.05
CA GLU A 400 -2.09 -9.78 -8.64
C GLU A 400 -2.31 -11.27 -8.39
N ALA A 401 -3.32 -11.91 -8.99
CA ALA A 401 -3.50 -13.36 -8.89
C ALA A 401 -2.26 -14.12 -9.41
N SER A 402 -1.64 -13.61 -10.48
CA SER A 402 -0.45 -14.20 -11.08
C SER A 402 0.83 -13.92 -10.28
N TYR A 403 1.08 -12.66 -9.90
CA TYR A 403 2.24 -12.26 -9.08
C TYR A 403 2.26 -12.96 -7.71
N ASN A 404 1.09 -13.08 -7.05
CA ASN A 404 1.00 -13.66 -5.71
C ASN A 404 1.34 -15.17 -5.65
N LEU A 405 1.46 -15.87 -6.78
CA LEU A 405 1.87 -17.29 -6.84
C LEU A 405 3.29 -17.53 -6.32
N LYS A 406 4.19 -16.56 -6.50
CA LYS A 406 5.59 -16.63 -6.04
C LYS A 406 6.06 -15.37 -5.32
N LYS A 407 5.43 -14.20 -5.58
CA LYS A 407 5.87 -12.87 -5.13
C LYS A 407 7.35 -12.60 -5.47
N PHE A 408 7.81 -13.08 -6.61
CA PHE A 408 9.20 -12.92 -7.06
C PHE A 408 9.35 -11.57 -7.76
N ALA A 409 10.26 -10.73 -7.27
CA ALA A 409 10.43 -9.35 -7.72
C ALA A 409 11.86 -8.83 -7.53
N VAL A 410 12.31 -8.00 -8.48
CA VAL A 410 13.60 -7.29 -8.45
C VAL A 410 13.36 -5.82 -8.81
N VAL A 411 13.71 -4.89 -7.92
CA VAL A 411 13.55 -3.44 -8.14
C VAL A 411 14.85 -2.80 -8.61
N VAL A 412 14.75 -1.77 -9.45
CA VAL A 412 15.88 -0.87 -9.82
C VAL A 412 15.63 0.53 -9.24
N ARG A 413 16.59 1.06 -8.46
CA ARG A 413 16.44 2.30 -7.67
C ARG A 413 17.39 3.43 -8.08
#